data_AF-M1CE09-F1
#
_entry.id   AF-M1CE09-F1
#
_cell.length_a   1.000
_cell.length_b   1.000
_cell.length_c   1.000
_cell.angle_alpha   90.00
_cell.angle_beta   90.00
_cell.angle_gamma   90.00
#
_symmetry.space_group_name_H-M   'P 1'
#
loop_
_entity.id
_entity.type
_entity.pdbx_description
1 polymer ?
#
loop_
_entity_poly.entity_id
_entity_poly.type
_entity_poly.pdbx_seq_one_letter_code
_entity_poly.pdbx_strand_id
1 'polypeptide(L)'
;MELISNSYFHADPTYMIRAVPSNASDNVYCTILAQSCVHGAMAGYTGFTSGIVNGRQTYLPFNVSIHIWLLIFLVVSPLFSY
;
A
#
# COMPACT_ATOMS: atom_id res chain seq x y z
N MET A 1 -5.76 -37.11 32.31
CA MET A 1 -5.72 -36.97 30.85
C MET A 1 -6.80 -35.98 30.43
N GLU A 2 -6.60 -34.68 30.68
CA GLU A 2 -7.55 -33.65 30.22
C GLU A 2 -6.87 -32.28 30.21
N LEU A 3 -5.92 -32.07 29.28
CA LEU A 3 -5.32 -30.74 29.01
C LEU A 3 -4.91 -30.64 27.53
N ILE A 4 -5.82 -30.89 26.58
CA ILE A 4 -5.53 -30.71 25.14
C ILE A 4 -6.68 -30.00 24.38
N SER A 5 -7.48 -29.14 25.01
CA SER A 5 -8.64 -28.54 24.31
C SER A 5 -8.79 -27.02 24.37
N ASN A 6 -7.74 -26.24 24.71
CA ASN A 6 -7.84 -24.76 24.65
C ASN A 6 -6.57 -24.07 24.11
N SER A 7 -6.11 -24.45 22.93
CA SER A 7 -5.02 -23.73 22.25
C SER A 7 -5.39 -23.43 20.81
N TYR A 8 -6.49 -22.69 20.62
CA TYR A 8 -6.69 -21.98 19.36
C TYR A 8 -5.52 -20.99 19.24
N PHE A 9 -4.55 -21.31 18.38
CA PHE A 9 -3.42 -20.44 18.08
C PHE A 9 -3.97 -19.20 17.35
N HIS A 10 -4.38 -18.20 18.14
CA HIS A 10 -4.71 -16.87 17.65
C HIS A 10 -3.42 -16.13 17.34
N ALA A 11 -2.77 -16.53 16.25
CA ALA A 11 -1.79 -15.69 15.59
C ALA A 11 -2.53 -14.80 14.61
N ASP A 12 -2.48 -13.49 14.84
CA ASP A 12 -3.03 -12.53 13.90
C ASP A 12 -2.27 -12.64 12.57
N PRO A 13 -2.95 -13.01 11.46
CA PRO A 13 -2.31 -13.25 10.18
C PRO A 13 -1.68 -11.98 9.59
N THR A 14 -2.04 -10.81 10.11
CA THR A 14 -1.50 -9.51 9.71
C THR A 14 0.01 -9.43 9.92
N TYR A 15 0.53 -9.98 11.02
CA TYR A 15 1.96 -10.00 11.28
C TYR A 15 2.68 -10.94 10.31
N MET A 16 2.12 -12.13 10.10
CA MET A 16 2.69 -13.11 9.17
C MET A 16 2.83 -12.52 7.77
N ILE A 17 1.79 -11.86 7.26
CA ILE A 17 1.78 -11.29 5.91
C ILE A 17 2.81 -10.15 5.75
N ARG A 18 3.01 -9.31 6.77
CA ARG A 18 3.96 -8.18 6.70
C ARG A 18 5.40 -8.56 7.03
N ALA A 19 5.61 -9.72 7.64
CA ALA A 19 6.92 -10.24 8.00
C ALA A 19 7.54 -11.16 6.95
N VAL A 20 6.76 -11.64 5.96
CA VAL A 20 7.30 -12.44 4.84
C VAL A 20 8.25 -11.56 4.01
N PRO A 21 9.42 -12.08 3.59
CA PRO A 21 10.30 -11.37 2.66
C PRO A 21 9.58 -11.04 1.35
N SER A 22 9.93 -9.88 0.78
CA SER A 22 9.38 -9.40 -0.50
C SER A 22 9.58 -10.41 -1.62
N ASN A 23 8.54 -10.65 -2.42
CA ASN A 23 8.65 -11.50 -3.61
C ASN A 23 9.49 -10.81 -4.71
N ALA A 24 9.86 -11.55 -5.76
CA ALA A 24 10.68 -11.00 -6.84
C ALA A 24 10.03 -9.80 -7.56
N SER A 25 8.71 -9.82 -7.76
CA SER A 25 7.96 -8.71 -8.38
C SER A 25 7.96 -7.45 -7.52
N ASP A 26 7.79 -7.57 -6.20
CA ASP A 26 7.78 -6.46 -5.26
C ASP A 26 9.15 -5.80 -5.18
N ASN A 27 10.21 -6.60 -5.28
CA ASN A 27 11.59 -6.11 -5.28
C ASN A 27 11.88 -5.30 -6.55
N VAL A 28 11.47 -5.82 -7.72
CA VAL A 28 11.58 -5.08 -8.99
C VAL A 28 10.70 -3.82 -8.96
N TYR A 29 9.47 -3.92 -8.47
CA TYR A 29 8.56 -2.78 -8.39
C TYR A 29 9.10 -1.65 -7.48
N CYS A 30 9.65 -2.01 -6.32
CA CYS A 30 10.23 -1.05 -5.38
C CYS A 30 11.43 -0.32 -5.98
N THR A 31 12.32 -1.03 -6.67
CA THR A 31 13.46 -0.39 -7.35
C THR A 31 13.01 0.56 -8.46
N ILE A 32 12.02 0.17 -9.26
CA ILE A 32 11.45 1.01 -10.31
C ILE A 32 10.85 2.29 -9.70
N LEU A 33 9.99 2.15 -8.67
CA LEU A 33 9.38 3.30 -7.97
C LEU A 33 10.42 4.25 -7.39
N ALA A 34 11.47 3.71 -6.75
CA ALA A 34 12.53 4.49 -6.15
C ALA A 34 13.29 5.32 -7.19
N GLN A 35 13.63 4.72 -8.34
CA GLN A 35 14.30 5.42 -9.43
C GLN A 35 13.42 6.56 -9.98
N SER A 36 12.12 6.34 -10.15
CA SER A 36 11.17 7.39 -10.58
C SER A 36 11.12 8.54 -9.56
N CYS A 37 10.98 8.23 -8.28
CA CYS A 37 10.93 9.23 -7.22
C CYS A 37 12.19 10.09 -7.21
N VAL A 38 13.37 9.46 -7.28
CA VAL A 38 14.65 10.18 -7.29
C VAL A 38 14.77 11.03 -8.56
N HIS A 39 14.43 10.49 -9.72
CA HIS A 39 14.44 11.25 -10.97
C HIS A 39 13.55 12.49 -10.90
N GLY A 40 12.30 12.34 -10.42
CA GLY A 40 11.37 13.45 -10.24
C GLY A 40 11.87 14.49 -9.23
N ALA A 41 12.46 14.05 -8.12
CA ALA A 41 13.05 14.93 -7.12
C ALA A 41 14.25 15.72 -7.70
N MET A 42 15.10 15.07 -8.49
CA MET A 42 16.24 15.71 -9.15
C MET A 42 15.82 16.72 -10.24
N ALA A 43 14.65 16.51 -10.85
CA ALA A 43 14.03 17.48 -11.75
C ALA A 43 13.39 18.68 -11.02
N GLY A 44 13.44 18.71 -9.68
CA GLY A 44 12.89 19.78 -8.85
C GLY A 44 11.41 19.61 -8.50
N TYR A 45 10.79 18.48 -8.83
CA TYR A 45 9.43 18.19 -8.39
C TYR A 45 9.41 17.87 -6.89
N THR A 46 8.38 18.36 -6.20
CA THR A 46 8.16 18.09 -4.77
C THR A 46 6.66 17.87 -4.53
N GLY A 47 6.29 17.30 -3.39
CA GLY A 47 4.88 17.09 -3.06
C GLY A 47 4.16 16.11 -4.00
N PHE A 48 4.88 15.13 -4.57
CA PHE A 48 4.33 14.10 -5.44
C PHE A 48 4.65 12.69 -4.92
N THR A 49 3.86 11.72 -5.35
CA THR A 49 4.10 10.29 -5.17
C THR A 49 4.30 9.63 -6.55
N SER A 50 5.23 8.69 -6.67
CA SER A 50 5.37 7.87 -7.89
C SER A 50 4.51 6.63 -7.77
N GLY A 51 3.93 6.19 -8.88
CA GLY A 51 3.09 5.01 -8.94
C GLY A 51 2.96 4.48 -10.35
N ILE A 52 2.36 3.29 -10.48
CA ILE A 52 1.96 2.75 -11.77
C ILE A 52 0.45 2.97 -11.96
N VAL A 53 0.08 3.70 -13.01
CA VAL A 53 -1.31 3.86 -13.45
C VAL A 53 -1.42 3.25 -14.85
N ASN A 54 -2.34 2.29 -15.01
CA ASN A 54 -2.53 1.55 -16.27
C ASN A 54 -1.23 0.96 -16.85
N GLY A 55 -0.36 0.42 -15.98
CA GLY A 55 0.91 -0.19 -16.40
C GLY A 55 2.03 0.79 -16.75
N ARG A 56 1.82 2.10 -16.59
CA ARG A 56 2.85 3.13 -16.84
C ARG A 56 3.23 3.87 -15.57
N GLN A 57 4.52 4.18 -15.40
CA GLN A 57 4.97 5.05 -14.33
C GLN A 57 4.39 6.46 -14.50
N THR A 58 3.82 6.99 -13.42
CA THR A 58 3.26 8.33 -13.35
C THR A 58 3.58 9.00 -12.02
N TYR A 59 3.63 10.33 -12.05
CA TYR A 59 3.77 11.16 -10.85
C TYR A 59 2.40 11.71 -10.48
N LEU A 60 1.93 11.42 -9.27
CA LEU A 60 0.66 11.93 -8.76
C LEU A 60 0.93 13.00 -7.69
N PRO A 61 0.32 14.19 -7.79
CA PRO A 61 0.43 15.20 -6.74
C PRO A 61 -0.32 14.78 -5.48
N PHE A 62 0.28 15.00 -4.29
CA PHE A 62 -0.32 14.58 -3.02
C PHE A 62 -1.73 15.14 -2.81
N ASN A 63 -1.97 16.40 -3.19
CA ASN A 63 -3.28 17.04 -3.02
C ASN A 63 -4.41 16.26 -3.70
N VAL A 64 -4.17 15.72 -4.89
CA VAL A 64 -5.17 14.93 -5.63
C VAL A 64 -5.35 13.57 -4.98
N SER A 65 -4.26 12.93 -4.53
CA SER A 65 -4.35 11.63 -3.84
C SER A 65 -5.11 11.71 -2.51
N ILE A 66 -4.91 12.76 -1.69
CA ILE A 66 -5.67 12.88 -0.43
C ILE A 66 -7.13 13.20 -0.70
N HIS A 67 -7.40 14.03 -1.71
CA HIS A 67 -8.76 14.43 -2.04
C HIS A 67 -9.54 13.27 -2.63
N ILE A 68 -8.95 12.50 -3.55
CA ILE A 68 -9.59 11.30 -4.13
C ILE A 68 -9.86 10.25 -3.05
N TRP A 69 -8.94 10.08 -2.10
CA TRP A 69 -9.10 9.13 -1.01
C TRP A 69 -10.21 9.54 -0.05
N LEU A 70 -10.27 10.83 0.31
CA LEU A 70 -11.33 11.36 1.17
C LEU A 70 -12.70 11.21 0.50
N LEU A 71 -12.79 11.49 -0.81
CA LEU A 71 -14.00 11.29 -1.59
C LEU A 71 -14.41 9.81 -1.65
N ILE A 72 -13.47 8.88 -1.87
CA ILE A 72 -13.77 7.44 -1.85
C ILE A 72 -14.28 7.02 -0.46
N PHE A 73 -13.65 7.50 0.61
CA PHE A 73 -14.04 7.14 1.97
C PHE A 73 -15.44 7.66 2.30
N LEU A 74 -15.78 8.88 1.89
CA LEU A 74 -17.11 9.47 2.06
C LEU A 74 -18.20 8.76 1.23
N VAL A 75 -17.85 8.22 0.05
CA VAL A 75 -18.80 7.49 -0.80
C VAL A 75 -19.00 6.03 -0.36
N VAL A 76 -17.97 5.40 0.22
CA VAL A 76 -18.01 3.97 0.60
C VAL A 76 -18.39 3.76 2.08
N SER A 77 -18.22 4.76 2.94
CA SER A 77 -18.68 4.70 4.35
C SER A 77 -20.17 4.36 4.56
N PRO A 78 -21.15 4.85 3.76
CA PRO A 78 -22.54 4.45 3.93
C PRO A 78 -22.83 2.97 3.57
N LEU A 79 -21.91 2.28 2.88
CA LEU A 79 -22.07 0.86 2.50
C LEU A 79 -21.65 -0.12 3.61
N PHE A 80 -20.99 0.35 4.68
CA PHE A 80 -20.53 -0.49 5.79
C PHE A 80 -21.46 -0.44 7.02
N SER A 81 -22.58 0.26 6.93
CA SER A 81 -23.57 0.40 8.01
C SER A 81 -24.78 -0.54 7.90
N TYR A 82 -24.72 -1.59 7.07
CA TYR A 82 -25.77 -2.60 6.92
C TYR A 82 -25.21 -4.02 7.07
#